data_AF-A0AAD0NXR5-F1
#
_entry.id   AF-A0AAD0NXR5-F1
#
_cell.length_a   1.000
_cell.length_b   1.000
_cell.length_c   1.000
_cell.angle_alpha   90.00
_cell.angle_beta   90.00
_cell.angle_gamma   90.00
#
_symmetry.space_group_name_H-M   'P 1'
#
loop_
_entity.id
_entity.type
_entity.pdbx_description
1 polymer ?
#
loop_
_entity_poly.entity_id
_entity_poly.type
_entity_poly.pdbx_seq_one_letter_code
_entity_poly.pdbx_strand_id
1 'polypeptide(L)' 'MPAWWESQYFTSEEQAALTLAEQVTRIGDEHTAAPPAIDVEQALSPQQVAAVTWLAVAINGWNRIAIASHYPVAP' A
#
# COMPACT_ATOMS: atom_id res chain seq x y z
N MET A 1 6.63 2.23 13.67
CA MET A 1 5.69 2.89 12.75
C MET A 1 6.44 3.13 11.45
N PRO A 2 5.94 2.69 10.29
CA PRO A 2 6.64 2.90 9.03
C PRO A 2 6.47 4.38 8.62
N ALA A 3 7.37 5.25 9.07
CA ALA A 3 7.36 6.68 8.73
C ALA A 3 8.10 6.91 7.39
N TRP A 4 7.71 6.17 6.35
CA TRP A 4 8.41 6.23 5.06
C TRP A 4 8.28 7.62 4.41
N TRP A 5 7.15 8.31 4.64
CA TRP A 5 6.91 9.69 4.18
C TRP A 5 7.80 10.73 4.87
N GLU A 6 8.37 10.42 6.04
CA GLU A 6 9.36 11.26 6.74
C GLU A 6 10.79 10.99 6.29
N SER A 7 10.99 9.91 5.53
CA SER A 7 12.32 9.52 5.07
C SER A 7 12.61 10.10 3.69
N GLN A 8 13.76 10.74 3.53
CA GLN A 8 14.19 11.31 2.25
C GLN A 8 14.72 10.26 1.25
N TYR A 9 14.47 8.98 1.51
CA TYR A 9 15.03 7.86 0.73
C TYR A 9 14.17 7.41 -0.44
N PHE A 10 12.92 7.88 -0.53
CA PHE A 10 12.00 7.46 -1.58
C PHE A 10 11.80 8.56 -2.61
N THR A 11 11.87 8.18 -3.87
CA THR A 11 11.47 9.01 -5.01
C THR A 11 9.96 9.28 -4.99
N SER A 12 9.50 10.30 -5.71
CA SER A 12 8.07 10.61 -5.83
C SER A 12 7.26 9.42 -6.37
N GLU A 13 7.85 8.62 -7.25
CA GLU A 13 7.23 7.40 -7.79
C GLU A 13 7.04 6.33 -6.71
N GLU A 14 8.08 6.06 -5.91
CA GLU A 14 8.02 5.09 -4.81
C GLU A 14 7.05 5.54 -3.72
N GLN A 15 7.05 6.83 -3.39
CA GLN A 15 6.12 7.39 -2.42
C GLN A 15 4.66 7.28 -2.89
N ALA A 16 4.39 7.49 -4.18
CA ALA A 16 3.06 7.29 -4.76
C ALA A 16 2.64 5.81 -4.74
N ALA A 17 3.56 4.90 -5.05
CA ALA A 17 3.30 3.46 -4.97
C ALA A 17 2.98 3.02 -3.53
N LEU A 18 3.73 3.51 -2.54
CA LEU A 18 3.47 3.23 -1.12
C LEU A 18 2.14 3.81 -0.66
N THR A 19 1.82 5.04 -1.07
CA THR A 19 0.51 5.68 -0.81
C THR A 19 -0.63 4.81 -1.33
N LEU A 20 -0.56 4.37 -2.60
CA LEU A 20 -1.56 3.53 -3.21
C LEU A 20 -1.70 2.18 -2.49
N ALA A 21 -0.58 1.56 -2.13
CA ALA A 21 -0.58 0.30 -1.38
C ALA A 21 -1.25 0.45 0.01
N GLU A 22 -1.01 1.56 0.71
CA GLU A 22 -1.68 1.87 1.98
C GLU A 22 -3.19 2.07 1.81
N GLN A 23 -3.62 2.81 0.78
CA GLN A 23 -5.03 3.00 0.45
C GLN A 23 -5.73 1.67 0.19
N VAL A 24 -5.16 0.81 -0.65
CA VAL A 24 -5.73 -0.51 -0.96
C VAL A 24 -5.78 -1.40 0.31
N THR A 25 -4.78 -1.30 1.17
CA THR A 25 -4.75 -2.04 2.44
C THR A 25 -5.87 -1.61 3.39
N ARG A 26 -6.16 -0.30 3.42
CA ARG A 26 -7.14 0.35 4.29
C ARG A 26 -8.47 0.67 3.60
N ILE A 27 -8.78 -0.02 2.51
CA ILE A 27 -9.96 0.29 1.67
C ILE A 27 -11.30 0.27 2.44
N GLY A 28 -11.39 -0.45 3.57
CA GLY A 28 -12.57 -0.41 4.44
C GLY A 28 -12.77 0.91 5.21
N ASP A 29 -11.70 1.68 5.39
CA ASP A 29 -11.66 2.93 6.15
C ASP A 29 -11.69 4.18 5.24
N GLU A 30 -11.92 4.00 3.92
CA GLU A 30 -11.79 5.07 2.92
C GLU A 30 -12.61 6.33 3.25
N HIS A 31 -13.79 6.15 3.83
CA HIS A 31 -14.70 7.23 4.24
C HIS A 31 -14.17 8.12 5.38
N THR A 32 -13.17 7.67 6.12
CA THR A 32 -12.59 8.36 7.29
C THR A 32 -11.13 8.74 7.09
N ALA A 33 -10.51 8.28 6.01
CA ALA A 33 -9.13 8.58 5.69
C ALA A 33 -8.96 10.04 5.25
N ALA A 34 -7.90 10.69 5.74
CA ALA A 34 -7.48 11.97 5.19
C ALA A 34 -7.02 11.77 3.73
N PRO A 35 -7.28 12.74 2.84
CA PRO A 35 -6.80 12.66 1.46
C PRO A 35 -5.26 12.51 1.45
N PRO A 36 -4.71 11.68 0.54
CA PRO A 36 -3.28 11.47 0.45
C PRO A 36 -2.56 12.78 0.15
N ALA A 37 -1.39 12.98 0.75
CA ALA A 37 -0.54 14.13 0.46
C ALA A 37 0.11 14.08 -0.94
N ILE A 38 0.08 12.90 -1.57
CA ILE A 38 0.72 12.62 -2.86
C ILE A 38 -0.36 12.30 -3.88
N ASP A 39 -0.29 13.00 -5.02
CA ASP A 39 -1.13 12.74 -6.18
C ASP A 39 -0.58 11.52 -6.94
N VAL A 40 -1.20 10.36 -6.70
CA VAL A 40 -0.80 9.07 -7.28
C VAL A 40 -0.92 9.08 -8.80
N GLU A 41 -1.95 9.75 -9.34
CA GLU A 41 -2.22 9.78 -10.79
C GLU A 41 -1.22 10.66 -11.55
N GLN A 42 -0.59 11.62 -10.88
CA GLN A 42 0.50 12.41 -11.47
C GLN A 42 1.86 11.73 -11.42
N ALA A 43 2.08 10.84 -10.45
CA ALA A 43 3.37 10.19 -10.25
C ALA A 43 3.47 8.82 -10.94
N LEU A 44 2.35 8.14 -11.21
CA LEU A 44 2.31 6.80 -11.79
C LEU A 44 1.52 6.76 -13.10
N SER A 45 2.02 6.00 -14.06
CA SER A 45 1.24 5.63 -15.25
C SER A 45 0.06 4.72 -14.88
N PRO A 46 -0.99 4.65 -15.72
CA PRO A 46 -2.12 3.73 -15.49
C PRO A 46 -1.69 2.27 -15.32
N GLN A 47 -0.65 1.83 -16.03
CA GLN A 47 -0.11 0.48 -15.92
C GLN A 47 0.58 0.25 -14.57
N GLN A 48 1.31 1.23 -14.06
CA GLN A 48 1.94 1.16 -12.74
C GLN A 48 0.87 1.15 -11.63
N VAL A 49 -0.15 2.00 -11.72
CA VAL A 49 -1.29 2.00 -10.79
C VAL A 49 -1.96 0.63 -10.74
N ALA A 50 -2.23 0.03 -11.90
CA ALA A 50 -2.79 -1.32 -11.98
C ALA A 50 -1.85 -2.34 -11.32
N ALA A 51 -0.56 -2.33 -11.66
CA ALA A 51 0.42 -3.27 -11.12
C ALA A 51 0.54 -3.20 -9.59
N VAL A 52 0.67 -1.98 -9.03
CA VAL A 52 0.76 -1.75 -7.58
C VAL A 52 -0.52 -2.20 -6.88
N THR A 53 -1.70 -1.90 -7.45
CA THR A 53 -2.98 -2.34 -6.90
C THR A 53 -3.07 -3.87 -6.85
N TRP A 54 -2.70 -4.56 -7.93
CA TRP A 54 -2.69 -6.02 -7.98
C TRP A 54 -1.76 -6.63 -6.93
N LEU A 55 -0.55 -6.09 -6.80
CA LEU A 55 0.42 -6.54 -5.80
C LEU A 55 -0.11 -6.31 -4.37
N ALA A 56 -0.66 -5.13 -4.10
CA ALA A 56 -1.23 -4.79 -2.80
C ALA A 56 -2.40 -5.70 -2.44
N VAL A 57 -3.31 -6.00 -3.38
CA VAL A 57 -4.41 -6.95 -3.17
C VAL A 57 -3.86 -8.36 -2.89
N ALA A 58 -2.90 -8.82 -3.69
CA ALA A 58 -2.32 -10.16 -3.55
C ALA A 58 -1.66 -10.35 -2.18
N ILE A 59 -0.78 -9.43 -1.76
CA ILE A 59 -0.11 -9.55 -0.46
C ILE A 59 -1.09 -9.44 0.71
N ASN A 60 -2.10 -8.56 0.62
CA ASN A 60 -3.15 -8.47 1.63
C ASN A 60 -4.00 -9.75 1.71
N GLY A 61 -4.26 -10.41 0.59
CA GLY A 61 -4.90 -11.73 0.55
C GLY A 61 -4.08 -12.80 1.26
N TRP A 62 -2.79 -12.90 0.91
CA TRP A 62 -1.87 -13.85 1.56
C TRP A 62 -1.73 -13.60 3.06
N ASN A 63 -1.61 -12.34 3.49
CA ASN A 63 -1.52 -11.97 4.91
C ASN A 63 -2.77 -12.43 5.68
N ARG A 64 -3.97 -12.23 5.12
CA ARG A 64 -5.23 -12.68 5.76
C ARG A 64 -5.30 -14.20 5.87
N ILE A 65 -4.88 -14.93 4.83
CA ILE A 65 -4.83 -16.39 4.85
C ILE A 65 -3.85 -16.89 5.93
N ALA A 66 -2.65 -16.33 5.99
CA ALA A 66 -1.64 -16.72 6.97
C ALA A 66 -2.12 -16.48 8.42
N ILE A 67 -2.72 -15.31 8.69
CA ILE A 67 -3.27 -14.98 10.00
C ILE A 67 -4.44 -15.92 10.35
N ALA A 68 -5.40 -16.11 9.44
CA ALA A 68 -6.59 -16.93 9.68
C ALA A 68 -6.26 -18.42 9.85
N SER A 69 -5.17 -18.91 9.25
CA SER A 69 -4.69 -20.28 9.40
C SER A 69 -3.80 -20.50 10.63
N HIS A 70 -3.58 -19.47 11.46
CA HIS A 70 -2.66 -19.49 12.59
C HIS A 70 -1.26 -20.00 12.21
N TYR A 71 -0.77 -19.61 11.02
CA TYR A 71 0.53 -20.05 10.54
C TYR A 71 1.63 -19.66 11.55
N PRO A 72 2.36 -20.63 12.12
CA PRO A 72 3.37 -20.32 13.12
C PRO A 72 4.57 -19.65 12.44
N VAL A 73 4.81 -18.40 12.80
CA VAL A 73 6.04 -17.70 12.42
C VAL A 73 7.13 -18.16 13.37
N ALA A 74 8.08 -18.95 12.87
CA ALA A 74 9.26 -19.32 13.64
C ALA A 74 10.09 -18.04 13.93
N PRO A 75 10.68 -17.92 15.13
CA PRO A 75 11.48 -16.76 15.54
C PRO A 75 12.76 -16.60 14.72
#